data_AF-A0A484ZQJ8-F1
#
_entry.id   AF-A0A484ZQJ8-F1
#
_cell.length_a   1.000
_cell.length_b   1.000
_cell.length_c   1.000
_cell.angle_alpha   90.00
_cell.angle_beta   90.00
_cell.angle_gamma   90.00
#
_symmetry.space_group_name_H-M   'P 1'
#
loop_
_entity.id
_entity.type
_entity.pdbx_description
1 polymer ?
#
loop_
_entity_poly.entity_id
_entity_poly.type
_entity_poly.pdbx_seq_one_letter_code
_entity_poly.pdbx_strand_id
1 'polypeptide(L)'
;MRLAHRMKIGVRNRQSFFAERIDTDNVFGGFDSENKLQGIIGISCSTTPKLRHVATIWGMYVRAEMRGTGLAKLLMKAALEAANSVSTVKLSVATTNYPAQALYRSFGFREWAIDVAALYVDGVFYDELLMRLDLKADECSKKPLFDGNLL
;
A
#
# COMPACT_ATOMS: atom_id res chain seq x y z
N MET A 1 -30.73 -32.21 4.17
CA MET A 1 -29.98 -31.82 5.40
C MET A 1 -28.55 -31.46 4.97
N ARG A 2 -28.02 -30.35 5.48
CA ARG A 2 -27.02 -29.44 4.85
C ARG A 2 -25.69 -30.07 4.38
N LEU A 3 -25.31 -29.73 3.13
CA LEU A 3 -23.95 -29.86 2.58
C LEU A 3 -22.99 -28.95 3.38
N ALA A 4 -21.97 -29.54 3.99
CA ALA A 4 -20.82 -28.80 4.49
C ALA A 4 -19.96 -28.35 3.29
N HIS A 5 -19.99 -27.05 2.98
CA HIS A 5 -19.04 -26.45 2.05
C HIS A 5 -17.63 -26.54 2.66
N ARG A 6 -16.82 -27.43 2.10
CA ARG A 6 -15.40 -27.54 2.40
C ARG A 6 -14.69 -26.33 1.77
N MET A 7 -14.40 -25.31 2.57
CA MET A 7 -13.52 -24.20 2.14
C MET A 7 -12.17 -24.80 1.74
N LYS A 8 -11.85 -24.76 0.44
CA LYS A 8 -10.52 -25.07 -0.05
C LYS A 8 -9.62 -23.89 0.29
N ILE A 9 -8.77 -24.05 1.30
CA ILE A 9 -7.64 -23.15 1.53
C ILE A 9 -6.66 -23.40 0.38
N GLY A 10 -6.76 -22.60 -0.67
CA GLY A 10 -5.84 -22.62 -1.79
C GLY A 10 -4.60 -21.82 -1.44
N VAL A 11 -3.43 -22.44 -1.52
CA VAL A 11 -2.15 -21.72 -1.60
C VAL A 11 -2.21 -20.89 -2.89
N ARG A 12 -2.41 -19.57 -2.80
CA ARG A 12 -2.29 -18.69 -3.96
C ARG A 12 -0.88 -18.84 -4.51
N ASN A 13 -0.75 -19.25 -5.76
CA ASN A 13 0.54 -19.27 -6.43
C ASN A 13 1.12 -17.85 -6.36
N ARG A 14 2.40 -17.70 -5.96
CA ARG A 14 3.06 -16.38 -5.83
C ARG A 14 2.92 -15.55 -7.11
N GLN A 15 2.95 -16.21 -8.27
CA GLN A 15 2.77 -15.55 -9.57
C GLN A 15 1.34 -15.03 -9.80
N SER A 16 0.30 -15.79 -9.42
CA SER A 16 -1.09 -15.35 -9.61
C SER A 16 -1.44 -14.16 -8.73
N PHE A 17 -0.83 -14.06 -7.54
CA PHE A 17 -1.01 -12.91 -6.66
C PHE A 17 -0.50 -11.63 -7.32
N PHE A 18 0.74 -11.61 -7.83
CA PHE A 18 1.29 -10.42 -8.47
C PHE A 18 0.58 -10.09 -9.79
N ALA A 19 0.23 -11.11 -10.60
CA ALA A 19 -0.48 -10.90 -11.85
C ALA A 19 -1.85 -10.22 -11.64
N GLU A 20 -2.63 -10.68 -10.66
CA GLU A 20 -3.91 -10.05 -10.30
C GLU A 20 -3.72 -8.59 -9.90
N ARG A 21 -2.72 -8.27 -9.07
CA ARG A 21 -2.48 -6.88 -8.65
C ARG A 21 -2.02 -5.98 -9.79
N ILE A 22 -1.23 -6.49 -10.72
CA ILE A 22 -0.80 -5.70 -11.89
C ILE A 22 -2.00 -5.36 -12.79
N ASP A 23 -2.99 -6.26 -12.87
CA ASP A 23 -4.20 -6.04 -13.66
C ASP A 23 -5.18 -5.07 -12.98
N THR A 24 -5.25 -5.08 -11.65
CA THR A 24 -6.27 -4.33 -10.90
C THR A 24 -5.79 -3.06 -10.20
N ASP A 25 -4.51 -2.99 -9.82
CA ASP A 25 -3.93 -1.90 -9.05
C ASP A 25 -3.07 -0.98 -9.93
N ASN A 26 -2.79 0.23 -9.45
CA ASN A 26 -1.83 1.11 -10.12
C ASN A 26 -0.41 0.65 -9.78
N VAL A 27 0.36 0.26 -10.79
CA VAL A 27 1.74 -0.21 -10.63
C VAL A 27 2.68 0.63 -11.50
N PHE A 28 3.68 1.22 -10.87
CA PHE A 28 4.65 2.09 -11.55
C PHE A 28 6.02 1.45 -11.51
N GLY A 29 6.68 1.42 -12.67
CA GLY A 29 8.05 0.96 -12.84
C GLY A 29 9.00 2.13 -13.15
N GLY A 30 10.18 2.09 -12.55
CA GLY A 30 11.30 2.96 -12.91
C GLY A 30 12.25 2.21 -13.82
N PHE A 31 12.56 2.78 -14.99
CA PHE A 31 13.40 2.15 -16.00
C PHE A 31 14.64 3.01 -16.27
N ASP A 32 15.75 2.37 -16.62
CA ASP A 32 16.95 3.07 -17.10
C ASP A 32 16.89 3.31 -18.63
N SER A 33 17.96 3.88 -19.19
CA SER A 33 18.08 4.15 -20.63
C SER A 33 18.08 2.89 -21.50
N GLU A 34 18.30 1.71 -20.92
CA GLU A 34 18.28 0.42 -21.61
C GLU A 34 16.94 -0.31 -21.42
N ASN A 35 15.91 0.38 -20.90
CA ASN A 35 14.60 -0.17 -20.56
C ASN A 35 14.63 -1.31 -19.53
N LYS A 36 15.66 -1.39 -18.68
CA LYS A 36 15.70 -2.37 -17.59
C LYS A 36 14.95 -1.83 -16.38
N LEU A 37 14.11 -2.67 -15.76
CA LEU A 37 13.37 -2.31 -14.56
C LEU A 37 14.32 -2.17 -13.36
N GLN A 38 14.39 -0.96 -12.82
CA GLN A 38 15.27 -0.54 -11.72
C GLN A 38 14.52 -0.40 -10.39
N GLY A 39 13.20 -0.24 -10.42
CA GLY A 39 12.37 -0.20 -9.23
C GLY A 39 10.89 -0.27 -9.58
N ILE A 40 10.07 -0.59 -8.58
CA ILE A 40 8.63 -0.76 -8.73
C ILE A 40 7.91 -0.29 -7.47
N ILE A 41 6.71 0.24 -7.62
CA ILE A 41 5.77 0.51 -6.54
C ILE A 41 4.36 0.12 -6.98
N GLY A 42 3.60 -0.45 -6.07
CA GLY A 42 2.19 -0.79 -6.29
C GLY A 42 1.29 -0.13 -5.27
N ILE A 43 0.22 0.50 -5.74
CA ILE A 43 -0.81 1.13 -4.90
C ILE A 43 -2.20 0.68 -5.33
N SER A 44 -2.96 0.21 -4.35
CA SER A 44 -4.35 -0.21 -4.53
C SER A 44 -5.28 0.86 -3.98
N CYS A 45 -6.18 1.36 -4.83
CA CYS A 45 -7.26 2.25 -4.43
C CYS A 45 -8.53 1.41 -4.25
N SER A 46 -9.11 1.40 -3.04
CA SER A 46 -10.27 0.55 -2.79
C SER A 46 -11.48 0.98 -3.62
N THR A 47 -12.12 0.02 -4.29
CA THR A 47 -13.35 0.25 -5.05
C THR A 47 -14.63 0.14 -4.20
N THR A 48 -14.52 -0.44 -3.00
CA THR A 48 -15.65 -0.63 -2.09
C THR A 48 -16.11 0.72 -1.51
N PRO A 49 -17.42 1.07 -1.52
CA PRO A 49 -17.91 2.38 -1.09
C PRO A 49 -17.42 2.83 0.30
N LYS A 50 -17.40 1.90 1.28
CA LYS A 50 -16.96 2.19 2.67
C LYS A 50 -15.47 2.54 2.79
N LEU A 51 -14.65 2.13 1.84
CA LEU A 51 -13.19 2.27 1.87
C LEU A 51 -12.64 3.05 0.67
N ARG A 52 -13.50 3.62 -0.18
CA ARG A 52 -13.10 4.38 -1.39
C ARG A 52 -12.15 5.54 -1.08
N HIS A 53 -12.22 6.06 0.14
CA HIS A 53 -11.36 7.13 0.63
C HIS A 53 -9.97 6.65 1.08
N VAL A 54 -9.66 5.36 0.98
CA VAL A 54 -8.39 4.76 1.41
C VAL A 54 -7.68 4.07 0.25
N ALA A 55 -6.39 4.38 0.09
CA ALA A 55 -5.47 3.61 -0.73
C ALA A 55 -4.41 2.90 0.15
N THR A 56 -3.85 1.80 -0.36
CA THR A 56 -2.78 1.05 0.29
C THR A 56 -1.64 0.81 -0.67
N ILE A 57 -0.43 1.23 -0.29
CA ILE A 57 0.81 0.84 -0.98
C ILE A 57 1.14 -0.56 -0.48
N TRP A 58 1.07 -1.55 -1.37
CA TRP A 58 1.26 -2.96 -1.01
C TRP A 58 2.68 -3.46 -1.24
N GLY A 59 3.53 -2.67 -1.90
CA GLY A 59 4.92 -3.02 -2.11
C GLY A 59 5.69 -1.94 -2.83
N MET A 60 6.96 -1.81 -2.45
CA MET A 60 7.93 -0.99 -3.17
C MET A 60 9.28 -1.66 -3.11
N TYR A 61 9.98 -1.68 -4.23
CA TYR A 61 11.33 -2.21 -4.32
C TYR A 61 12.17 -1.33 -5.25
N VAL A 62 13.42 -1.09 -4.87
CA VAL A 62 14.42 -0.44 -5.70
C VAL A 62 15.69 -1.26 -5.65
N ARG A 63 16.27 -1.51 -6.82
CA ARG A 63 17.55 -2.21 -6.97
C ARG A 63 18.63 -1.54 -6.12
N ALA A 64 19.54 -2.34 -5.58
CA ALA A 64 20.53 -1.85 -4.63
C ALA A 64 21.41 -0.75 -5.22
N GLU A 65 21.76 -0.90 -6.50
CA GLU A 65 22.59 0.01 -7.29
C GLU A 65 21.91 1.36 -7.54
N MET A 66 20.59 1.42 -7.42
CA MET A 66 19.78 2.61 -7.67
C MET A 66 19.30 3.28 -6.37
N ARG A 67 19.74 2.80 -5.21
CA ARG A 67 19.47 3.48 -3.93
C ARG A 67 20.25 4.80 -3.85
N GLY A 68 19.68 5.79 -3.18
CA GLY A 68 20.28 7.13 -3.08
C GLY A 68 20.16 8.00 -4.34
N THR A 69 19.75 7.45 -5.49
CA THR A 69 19.56 8.20 -6.74
C THR A 69 18.31 9.08 -6.78
N GLY A 70 17.41 8.91 -5.81
CA GLY A 70 16.09 9.55 -5.80
C GLY A 70 14.98 8.74 -6.49
N LEU A 71 15.29 7.58 -7.09
CA LEU A 71 14.29 6.75 -7.77
C LEU A 71 13.09 6.38 -6.88
N ALA A 72 13.33 6.00 -5.61
CA ALA A 72 12.25 5.69 -4.68
C ALA A 72 11.31 6.88 -4.42
N LYS A 73 11.82 8.12 -4.45
CA LYS A 73 11.01 9.34 -4.32
C LYS A 73 10.15 9.55 -5.56
N LEU A 74 10.68 9.30 -6.75
CA LEU A 74 9.91 9.40 -8.01
C LEU A 74 8.77 8.38 -8.05
N LEU A 75 9.06 7.13 -7.68
CA LEU A 75 8.05 6.08 -7.57
C LEU A 75 6.95 6.45 -6.57
N MET A 76 7.33 6.92 -5.38
CA MET A 76 6.36 7.36 -4.37
C MET A 76 5.46 8.50 -4.88
N LYS A 77 6.03 9.50 -5.57
CA LYS A 77 5.25 10.59 -6.18
C LYS A 77 4.22 10.06 -7.17
N ALA A 78 4.63 9.18 -8.10
CA ALA A 78 3.73 8.58 -9.08
C ALA A 78 2.58 7.81 -8.41
N ALA A 79 2.88 7.04 -7.36
CA ALA A 79 1.86 6.32 -6.60
C ALA A 79 0.87 7.28 -5.90
N LEU A 80 1.35 8.36 -5.28
CA LEU A 80 0.48 9.34 -4.62
C LEU A 80 -0.36 10.15 -5.63
N GLU A 81 0.19 10.47 -6.80
CA GLU A 81 -0.55 11.11 -7.90
C GLU A 81 -1.71 10.22 -8.38
N ALA A 82 -1.48 8.90 -8.49
CA ALA A 82 -2.53 7.94 -8.84
C ALA A 82 -3.61 7.76 -7.76
N ALA A 83 -3.30 8.13 -6.52
CA ALA A 83 -4.22 8.11 -5.39
C ALA A 83 -4.73 9.51 -5.01
N ASN A 84 -4.69 10.49 -5.92
CA ASN A 84 -5.06 11.88 -5.60
C ASN A 84 -6.52 12.06 -5.12
N SER A 85 -7.41 11.11 -5.41
CA SER A 85 -8.83 11.18 -5.02
C SER A 85 -9.13 10.57 -3.63
N VAL A 86 -8.13 10.02 -2.94
CA VAL A 86 -8.31 9.39 -1.62
C VAL A 86 -7.94 10.37 -0.50
N SER A 87 -8.50 10.19 0.69
CA SER A 87 -8.15 11.02 1.86
C SER A 87 -7.05 10.40 2.71
N THR A 88 -6.80 9.09 2.59
CA THR A 88 -5.76 8.40 3.35
C THR A 88 -5.02 7.39 2.49
N VAL A 89 -3.69 7.42 2.55
CA VAL A 89 -2.82 6.38 2.00
C VAL A 89 -2.15 5.63 3.15
N LYS A 90 -2.17 4.29 3.12
CA LYS A 90 -1.57 3.43 4.14
C LYS A 90 -0.45 2.57 3.56
N LEU A 91 0.50 2.21 4.41
CA LEU A 91 1.52 1.21 4.13
C LEU A 91 1.97 0.52 5.42
N SER A 92 2.61 -0.63 5.28
CA SER A 92 3.40 -1.25 6.34
C SER A 92 4.87 -1.32 5.91
N VAL A 93 5.77 -1.30 6.89
CA VAL A 93 7.22 -1.40 6.66
C VAL A 93 7.87 -2.08 7.84
N ALA A 94 8.78 -3.02 7.61
CA ALA A 94 9.55 -3.65 8.68
C ALA A 94 10.20 -2.60 9.61
N THR A 95 10.12 -2.82 10.92
CA THR A 95 10.72 -1.93 11.95
C THR A 95 12.22 -1.75 11.78
N THR A 96 12.90 -2.69 11.11
CA THR A 96 14.33 -2.68 10.81
C THR A 96 14.68 -1.96 9.50
N ASN A 97 13.71 -1.61 8.66
CA ASN A 97 13.94 -0.94 7.37
C ASN A 97 13.96 0.58 7.52
N TYR A 98 14.97 1.08 8.24
CA TYR A 98 15.14 2.52 8.52
C TYR A 98 15.20 3.40 7.26
N PRO A 99 15.83 3.00 6.14
CA PRO A 99 15.84 3.81 4.92
C PRO A 99 14.43 4.02 4.34
N ALA A 100 13.60 2.98 4.33
CA ALA A 100 12.22 3.10 3.85
C ALA A 100 11.37 3.95 4.80
N GLN A 101 11.50 3.76 6.11
CA GLN A 101 10.82 4.62 7.10
C GLN A 101 11.18 6.10 6.92
N ALA A 102 12.46 6.42 6.75
CA ALA A 102 12.92 7.79 6.52
C ALA A 102 12.34 8.38 5.23
N LEU A 103 12.31 7.59 4.15
CA LEU A 103 11.65 7.96 2.91
C LEU A 103 10.17 8.27 3.16
N TYR A 104 9.40 7.38 3.79
CA TYR A 104 7.97 7.58 4.02
C TYR A 104 7.70 8.80 4.92
N ARG A 105 8.47 8.98 6.00
CA ARG A 105 8.39 10.18 6.84
C ARG A 105 8.65 11.47 6.05
N SER A 106 9.55 11.44 5.06
CA SER A 106 9.80 12.61 4.19
C SER A 106 8.62 13.00 3.29
N PHE A 107 7.68 12.07 3.06
CA PHE A 107 6.40 12.33 2.37
C PHE A 107 5.26 12.68 3.35
N GLY A 108 5.55 12.79 4.65
CA GLY A 108 4.57 13.12 5.68
C GLY A 108 3.81 11.93 6.26
N PHE A 109 4.20 10.69 5.93
CA PHE A 109 3.64 9.51 6.58
C PHE A 109 3.97 9.52 8.08
N ARG A 110 3.00 9.13 8.90
CA ARG A 110 3.12 9.00 10.35
C ARG A 110 2.79 7.58 10.77
N GLU A 111 3.50 7.10 11.77
CA GLU A 111 3.25 5.81 12.40
C GLU A 111 1.99 5.90 13.26
N TRP A 112 1.19 4.83 13.28
CA TRP A 112 0.00 4.74 14.13
C TRP A 112 -0.09 3.44 14.92
N ALA A 113 0.64 2.41 14.51
CA ALA A 113 0.70 1.12 15.20
C ALA A 113 1.97 0.35 14.82
N ILE A 114 2.32 -0.62 15.66
CA ILE A 114 3.26 -1.70 15.35
C ILE A 114 2.44 -2.99 15.28
N ASP A 115 2.59 -3.72 14.18
CA ASP A 115 2.08 -5.07 14.05
C ASP A 115 3.21 -6.05 14.42
N VAL A 116 3.05 -6.73 15.55
CA VAL A 116 4.09 -7.56 16.18
C VAL A 116 4.13 -8.91 15.50
N ALA A 117 5.32 -9.39 15.16
CA ALA A 117 5.55 -10.65 14.45
C ALA A 117 4.74 -10.76 13.13
N ALA A 118 4.54 -9.63 12.45
CA ALA A 118 3.75 -9.51 11.23
C ALA A 118 4.33 -10.31 10.06
N LEU A 119 5.65 -10.47 10.00
CA LEU A 119 6.34 -11.24 8.96
C LEU A 119 7.12 -12.40 9.58
N TYR A 120 7.18 -13.53 8.85
CA TYR A 120 8.05 -14.66 9.16
C TYR A 120 8.90 -15.01 7.94
N VAL A 121 10.22 -14.78 8.06
CA VAL A 121 11.17 -14.98 6.96
C VAL A 121 12.39 -15.72 7.51
N ASP A 122 12.75 -16.82 6.86
CA ASP A 122 13.94 -17.62 7.19
C ASP A 122 14.08 -17.99 8.69
N GLY A 123 12.96 -18.31 9.34
CA GLY A 123 12.95 -18.70 10.75
C GLY A 123 12.85 -17.54 11.75
N VAL A 124 12.79 -16.30 11.27
CA VAL A 124 12.81 -15.09 12.10
C VAL A 124 11.51 -14.32 11.93
N PHE A 125 10.95 -13.88 13.05
CA PHE A 125 9.81 -12.96 13.07
C PHE A 125 10.27 -11.51 12.97
N TYR A 126 9.55 -10.72 12.19
CA TYR A 126 9.77 -9.27 12.07
C TYR A 126 8.47 -8.52 12.35
N ASP A 127 8.60 -7.43 13.08
CA ASP A 127 7.52 -6.48 13.31
C ASP A 127 7.41 -5.52 12.13
N GLU A 128 6.20 -5.04 11.85
CA GLU A 128 5.96 -3.97 10.88
C GLU A 128 5.42 -2.70 11.57
N LEU A 129 5.98 -1.55 11.19
CA LEU A 129 5.36 -0.25 11.44
C LEU A 129 4.25 -0.04 10.44
N LEU A 130 3.04 0.19 10.96
CA LEU A 130 1.93 0.65 10.16
C LEU A 130 2.00 2.17 10.07
N MET A 131 2.03 2.69 8.85
CA MET A 131 2.12 4.12 8.58
C MET A 131 0.95 4.61 7.73
N ARG A 132 0.55 5.86 7.94
CA ARG A 132 -0.50 6.52 7.17
C ARG A 132 -0.11 7.93 6.78
N LEU A 133 -0.55 8.36 5.61
CA LEU A 133 -0.55 9.73 5.14
C LEU A 133 -1.99 10.17 4.97
N ASP A 134 -2.40 11.20 5.70
CA ASP A 134 -3.70 11.83 5.53
C ASP A 134 -3.55 13.01 4.57
N LEU A 135 -4.19 12.90 3.41
CA LEU A 135 -4.22 13.92 2.39
C LEU A 135 -5.30 14.94 2.79
N LYS A 136 -4.99 16.23 2.71
CA LYS A 136 -6.00 17.26 2.92
C LYS A 136 -7.10 17.03 1.90
N ALA A 137 -8.30 16.73 2.39
CA ALA A 137 -9.47 16.81 1.55
C ALA A 137 -9.61 18.27 1.12
N ASP A 138 -9.53 18.55 -0.18
CA ASP A 138 -10.49 19.51 -0.72
C ASP A 138 -11.85 18.95 -0.32
N GLU A 139 -12.66 19.76 0.37
CA GLU A 139 -13.86 19.45 1.15
C GLU A 139 -14.88 18.53 0.43
N CYS A 140 -14.53 17.28 0.18
CA CYS A 140 -15.34 16.38 -0.62
C CYS A 140 -16.34 15.68 0.30
N SER A 141 -17.42 16.40 0.57
CA SER A 141 -18.71 15.89 1.03
C SER A 141 -18.69 15.12 2.35
N LYS A 142 -18.53 15.85 3.46
CA LYS A 142 -19.20 15.46 4.71
C LYS A 142 -20.70 15.68 4.55
N LYS A 143 -21.42 14.77 3.90
CA LYS A 143 -22.86 14.65 4.17
C LYS A 143 -23.00 13.84 5.45
N PRO A 144 -23.66 14.35 6.51
CA PRO A 144 -23.95 13.53 7.66
C PRO A 144 -24.83 12.36 7.20
N LEU A 145 -24.28 11.14 7.29
CA LEU A 145 -25.12 9.96 7.43
C LEU A 145 -25.68 10.06 8.84
N PHE A 146 -26.96 10.43 8.94
CA PHE A 146 -27.89 10.41 10.08
C PHE A 146 -28.65 11.75 10.13
N ASP A 147 -29.63 11.90 9.23
CA ASP A 147 -30.79 12.73 9.54
C ASP A 147 -31.59 11.95 10.60
N GLY A 148 -31.38 12.33 11.86
CA GLY A 148 -32.22 11.88 12.96
C GLY A 148 -33.61 12.45 12.77
N ASN A 149 -34.51 11.65 12.21
CA ASN A 149 -35.94 11.80 12.42
C ASN A 149 -36.53 10.42 12.71
N LEU A 150 -36.51 10.08 13.99
CA LEU A 150 -37.36 9.05 14.57
C LEU A 150 -37.97 9.68 15.83
N LEU A 151 -39.30 9.81 15.76
CA LEU A 151 -40.27 10.45 16.68
C LEU A 151 -40.53 11.93 16.42
#